data_AF-K2RGV0-F1
#
_entry.id   AF-K2RGV0-F1
#
_cell.length_a   1.000
_cell.length_b   1.000
_cell.length_c   1.000
_cell.angle_alpha   90.00
_cell.angle_beta   90.00
_cell.angle_gamma   90.00
#
_symmetry.space_group_name_H-M   'P 1'
#
loop_
_entity.id
_entity.type
_entity.pdbx_description
1 polymer ?
#
loop_
_entity_poly.entity_id
_entity_poly.type
_entity_poly.pdbx_seq_one_letter_code
_entity_poly.pdbx_strand_id
1 'polypeptide(L)'
;MPEPQHIKMQFGNDELVREYPAHTRVVSPARMGTCTLAYGISQPGARRLLYELGLRKMTGTTDIMFRSVYDGVDGRPIRACLTVQPQLFQHHRAVGSKAAYNDITDHGDDYNGRAFTRNVRWSTRLNFPELVEGQTDYIDLFKVDEKSPVDEF
;
A
#
# COMPACT_ATOMS: atom_id res chain seq x y z
N MET A 1 0.29 -13.63 -5.48
CA MET A 1 -0.64 -12.72 -4.77
C MET A 1 -1.18 -13.44 -3.54
N PRO A 2 -1.46 -12.76 -2.42
CA PRO A 2 -2.19 -13.37 -1.31
C PRO A 2 -3.57 -13.86 -1.76
N GLU A 3 -4.14 -14.81 -1.03
CA GLU A 3 -5.54 -15.24 -1.21
C GLU A 3 -6.53 -14.20 -0.69
N PRO A 4 -7.80 -14.23 -1.14
CA PRO A 4 -8.86 -13.34 -0.66
C PRO A 4 -8.93 -13.18 0.87
N GLN A 5 -8.81 -14.30 1.60
CA GLN A 5 -8.84 -14.34 3.07
C GLN A 5 -7.71 -13.53 3.75
N HIS A 6 -6.59 -13.33 3.05
CA HIS A 6 -5.41 -12.63 3.54
C HIS A 6 -5.39 -11.14 3.16
N ILE A 7 -6.37 -10.66 2.41
CA ILE A 7 -6.44 -9.27 1.95
C ILE A 7 -7.05 -8.39 3.04
N LYS A 8 -6.29 -7.39 3.51
CA LYS A 8 -6.81 -6.31 4.35
C LYS A 8 -7.16 -5.10 3.49
N MET A 9 -8.44 -4.75 3.47
CA MET A 9 -9.00 -3.66 2.63
C MET A 9 -8.64 -2.25 3.11
N GLN A 10 -8.26 -2.08 4.39
CA GLN A 10 -8.07 -0.78 5.03
C GLN A 10 -9.30 0.12 4.82
N PHE A 11 -9.17 1.22 4.07
CA PHE A 11 -10.25 2.18 3.79
C PHE A 11 -11.11 1.83 2.55
N GLY A 12 -10.84 0.70 1.89
CA GLY A 12 -11.61 0.22 0.72
C GLY A 12 -12.78 -0.67 1.07
N ASN A 13 -13.43 -1.24 0.04
CA ASN A 13 -14.45 -2.29 0.13
C ASN A 13 -13.90 -3.62 -0.41
N ASP A 14 -14.70 -4.69 -0.36
CA ASP A 14 -14.34 -6.03 -0.85
C ASP A 14 -14.85 -6.35 -2.26
N GLU A 15 -15.30 -5.34 -3.02
CA GLU A 15 -15.86 -5.52 -4.37
C GLU A 15 -14.90 -6.29 -5.29
N LEU A 16 -13.65 -5.83 -5.39
CA LEU A 16 -12.64 -6.46 -6.23
C LEU A 16 -12.23 -7.86 -5.74
N VAL A 17 -12.35 -8.12 -4.44
CA VAL A 17 -12.05 -9.43 -3.85
C VAL A 17 -13.13 -10.45 -4.22
N ARG A 18 -14.40 -10.01 -4.30
CA ARG A 18 -15.54 -10.85 -4.67
C ARG A 18 -15.66 -11.05 -6.18
N GLU A 19 -15.36 -10.03 -6.97
CA GLU A 19 -15.56 -10.02 -8.42
C GLU A 19 -14.48 -10.81 -9.19
N TYR A 20 -13.24 -10.79 -8.70
CA TYR A 20 -12.11 -11.40 -9.40
C TYR A 20 -11.64 -12.71 -8.74
N PRO A 21 -11.14 -13.69 -9.51
CA PRO A 21 -10.64 -14.94 -8.96
C PRO A 21 -9.46 -14.74 -7.99
N ALA A 22 -9.26 -15.72 -7.11
CA ALA A 22 -8.08 -15.76 -6.23
C ALA A 22 -6.77 -15.57 -6.99
N HIS A 23 -5.81 -14.92 -6.34
CA HIS A 23 -4.50 -14.57 -6.91
C HIS A 23 -4.50 -13.57 -8.07
N THR A 24 -5.61 -12.89 -8.34
CA THR A 24 -5.68 -11.81 -9.34
C THR A 24 -5.14 -10.49 -8.80
N ARG A 25 -4.50 -9.71 -9.67
CA ARG A 25 -4.26 -8.27 -9.44
C ARG A 25 -5.16 -7.46 -10.36
N VAL A 26 -5.83 -6.48 -9.79
CA VAL A 26 -6.65 -5.54 -10.54
C VAL A 26 -5.88 -4.23 -10.70
N VAL A 27 -5.87 -3.69 -11.92
CA VAL A 27 -5.40 -2.34 -12.22
C VAL A 27 -6.61 -1.47 -12.48
N SER A 28 -6.76 -0.38 -11.74
CA SER A 28 -7.93 0.49 -11.83
C SER A 28 -7.54 1.97 -11.68
N PRO A 29 -8.40 2.91 -12.10
CA PRO A 29 -8.22 4.31 -11.78
C PRO A 29 -8.10 4.51 -10.27
N ALA A 30 -7.06 5.18 -9.81
CA ALA A 30 -6.90 5.51 -8.41
C ALA A 30 -7.88 6.62 -8.03
N ARG A 31 -8.60 6.42 -6.92
CA ARG A 31 -9.53 7.40 -6.34
C ARG A 31 -9.37 7.39 -4.83
N MET A 32 -9.49 8.55 -4.20
CA MET A 32 -9.57 8.67 -2.74
C MET A 32 -8.36 8.07 -1.98
N GLY A 33 -7.21 7.92 -2.62
CA GLY A 33 -6.02 7.33 -2.00
C GLY A 33 -5.44 8.24 -0.91
N THR A 34 -5.18 7.69 0.27
CA THR A 34 -4.75 8.46 1.45
C THR A 34 -3.26 8.34 1.78
N CYS A 35 -2.53 7.37 1.21
CA CYS A 35 -1.09 7.19 1.45
C CYS A 35 -0.30 7.21 0.14
N THR A 36 0.89 7.82 0.15
CA THR A 36 1.80 7.94 -1.02
C THR A 36 3.14 7.23 -0.79
N LEU A 37 3.11 5.96 -0.37
CA LEU A 37 4.32 5.18 -0.07
C LEU A 37 5.22 4.97 -1.30
N ALA A 38 4.62 4.73 -2.47
CA ALA A 38 5.32 4.59 -3.73
C ALA A 38 4.47 5.20 -4.84
N TYR A 39 5.12 5.91 -5.77
CA TYR A 39 4.41 6.59 -6.85
C TYR A 39 5.27 6.65 -8.10
N GLY A 40 4.66 6.38 -9.26
CA GLY A 40 5.28 6.50 -10.57
C GLY A 40 4.61 7.61 -11.35
N ILE A 41 5.40 8.58 -11.83
CA ILE A 41 4.90 9.68 -12.68
C ILE A 41 5.57 9.63 -14.04
N SER A 42 4.75 9.75 -15.08
CA SER A 42 5.28 10.08 -16.40
C SER A 42 5.91 11.47 -16.38
N GLN A 43 6.88 11.71 -17.25
CA GLN A 43 7.53 13.02 -17.42
C GLN A 43 6.50 14.18 -17.57
N PRO A 44 5.46 14.11 -18.43
CA PRO A 44 4.44 15.15 -18.49
C PRO A 44 3.56 15.22 -17.23
N GLY A 45 3.34 14.09 -16.54
CA GLY A 45 2.68 14.07 -15.22
C GLY A 45 3.48 14.85 -14.17
N ALA A 46 4.80 14.68 -14.14
CA ALA A 46 5.70 15.40 -13.24
C ALA A 46 5.65 16.91 -13.45
N ARG A 47 5.69 17.38 -14.71
CA ARG A 47 5.55 18.82 -15.03
C ARG A 47 4.23 19.40 -14.51
N ARG A 48 3.13 18.65 -14.66
CA ARG A 48 1.81 19.06 -14.15
C ARG A 48 1.80 19.07 -12.63
N LEU A 49 2.31 18.03 -11.98
CA LEU A 49 2.37 17.99 -10.52
C LEU A 49 3.20 19.15 -9.95
N LEU A 50 4.35 19.46 -10.55
CA LEU A 50 5.19 20.61 -10.17
C LEU A 50 4.47 21.94 -10.37
N TYR A 51 3.71 22.11 -11.46
CA TYR A 51 2.86 23.28 -11.67
C TYR A 51 1.84 23.42 -10.54
N GLU A 52 1.15 22.33 -10.20
CA GLU A 52 0.13 22.33 -9.16
C GLU A 52 0.72 22.62 -7.77
N LEU A 53 1.92 22.09 -7.46
CA LEU A 53 2.67 22.32 -6.22
C LEU A 53 3.25 23.74 -6.11
N GLY A 54 3.75 24.30 -7.21
CA GLY A 54 4.43 25.58 -7.22
C GLY A 54 3.49 26.79 -7.29
N LEU A 55 2.30 26.64 -7.89
CA LEU A 55 1.42 27.78 -8.19
C LEU A 55 0.08 27.73 -7.48
N ARG A 56 -0.35 26.59 -6.94
CA ARG A 56 -1.63 26.47 -6.24
C ARG A 56 -1.42 26.11 -4.78
N LYS A 57 -2.21 26.73 -3.92
CA LYS A 57 -2.15 26.51 -2.47
C LYS A 57 -2.33 25.03 -2.14
N MET A 58 -1.47 24.54 -1.26
CA MET A 58 -1.58 23.23 -0.62
C MET A 58 -2.12 23.43 0.79
N THR A 59 -3.27 22.81 1.10
CA THR A 59 -4.04 23.07 2.33
C THR A 59 -4.15 21.86 3.25
N GLY A 60 -3.54 20.75 2.88
CA GLY A 60 -3.55 19.49 3.63
C GLY A 60 -2.18 18.84 3.66
N THR A 61 -2.13 17.63 4.20
CA THR A 61 -0.92 16.79 4.20
C THR A 61 -0.53 16.41 2.76
N THR A 62 0.75 16.11 2.57
CA THR A 62 1.34 15.92 1.22
C THR A 62 0.62 14.85 0.40
N ASP A 63 0.34 13.71 1.01
CA ASP A 63 -0.42 12.59 0.45
C ASP A 63 -1.84 12.97 0.02
N ILE A 64 -2.57 13.68 0.87
CA ILE A 64 -3.92 14.18 0.59
C ILE A 64 -3.90 15.24 -0.51
N MET A 65 -2.89 16.11 -0.53
CA MET A 65 -2.75 17.10 -1.59
C MET A 65 -2.39 16.47 -2.93
N PHE A 66 -1.58 15.42 -2.94
CA PHE A 66 -1.30 14.65 -4.15
C PHE A 66 -2.58 14.00 -4.67
N ARG A 67 -3.36 13.34 -3.79
CA ARG A 67 -4.70 12.86 -4.13
C ARG A 67 -5.54 13.95 -4.77
N SER A 68 -5.60 15.16 -4.19
CA SER A 68 -6.41 16.25 -4.74
C SER A 68 -6.03 16.65 -6.17
N VAL A 69 -4.74 16.57 -6.51
CA VAL A 69 -4.24 16.82 -7.87
C VAL A 69 -4.75 15.78 -8.86
N TYR A 70 -4.81 14.51 -8.47
CA TYR A 70 -5.29 13.45 -9.36
C TYR A 70 -6.82 13.38 -9.43
N ASP A 71 -7.48 13.50 -8.29
CA ASP A 71 -8.94 13.44 -8.18
C ASP A 71 -9.63 14.67 -8.79
N GLY A 72 -8.90 15.76 -9.02
CA GLY A 72 -9.44 16.96 -9.66
C GLY A 72 -10.37 17.76 -8.73
N VAL A 73 -10.06 17.80 -7.43
CA VAL A 73 -10.82 18.61 -6.46
C VAL A 73 -10.18 20.00 -6.29
N ASP A 74 -10.82 20.88 -5.54
CA ASP A 74 -10.33 22.26 -5.29
C ASP A 74 -10.10 23.07 -6.58
N GLY A 75 -10.93 22.83 -7.60
CA GLY A 75 -10.85 23.47 -8.92
C GLY A 75 -9.68 22.97 -9.78
N ARG A 76 -9.16 21.76 -9.53
CA ARG A 76 -8.11 21.12 -10.34
C ARG A 76 -8.75 20.24 -11.42
N PRO A 77 -8.13 20.11 -12.60
CA PRO A 77 -8.60 19.14 -13.58
C PRO A 77 -8.26 17.72 -13.13
N ILE A 78 -9.16 16.76 -13.37
CA ILE A 78 -8.92 15.33 -13.13
C ILE A 78 -7.70 14.88 -13.95
N ARG A 79 -6.83 14.08 -13.34
CA ARG A 79 -5.66 13.49 -14.01
C ARG A 79 -5.77 11.97 -14.03
N ALA A 80 -5.26 11.35 -15.08
CA ALA A 80 -5.16 9.90 -15.14
C ALA A 80 -4.14 9.40 -14.10
N CYS A 81 -4.61 8.62 -13.13
CA CYS A 81 -3.80 7.93 -12.14
C CYS A 81 -4.30 6.49 -12.05
N LEU A 82 -3.38 5.53 -12.05
CA LEU A 82 -3.70 4.11 -11.93
C LEU A 82 -3.16 3.59 -10.60
N THR A 83 -3.85 2.60 -10.03
CA THR A 83 -3.42 1.84 -8.87
C THR A 83 -3.52 0.35 -9.16
N VAL A 84 -2.81 -0.46 -8.36
CA VAL A 84 -2.85 -1.92 -8.44
C VAL A 84 -3.25 -2.47 -7.07
N GLN A 85 -4.21 -3.39 -7.06
CA GLN A 85 -4.75 -4.00 -5.85
C GLN A 85 -4.75 -5.54 -5.98
N PRO A 86 -4.26 -6.30 -4.98
CA PRO A 86 -3.54 -5.85 -3.77
C PRO A 86 -2.24 -5.08 -4.08
N GLN A 87 -1.77 -4.27 -3.11
CA GLN A 87 -0.68 -3.32 -3.34
C GLN A 87 0.67 -4.01 -3.53
N LEU A 88 1.53 -3.38 -4.35
CA LEU A 88 2.93 -3.77 -4.53
C LEU A 88 3.85 -3.33 -3.38
N PHE A 89 3.56 -2.16 -2.81
CA PHE A 89 4.31 -1.56 -1.72
C PHE A 89 3.36 -1.35 -0.54
N GLN A 90 3.82 -1.75 0.65
CA GLN A 90 3.12 -1.55 1.92
C GLN A 90 4.11 -1.32 3.04
N HIS A 91 3.61 -0.74 4.13
CA HIS A 91 4.42 -0.54 5.33
C HIS A 91 4.89 -1.89 5.89
N HIS A 92 6.20 -1.99 6.10
CA HIS A 92 6.78 -3.11 6.82
C HIS A 92 6.72 -2.85 8.33
N ARG A 93 6.30 -3.85 9.09
CA ARG A 93 6.25 -3.85 10.54
C ARG A 93 7.33 -4.81 11.03
N ALA A 94 8.36 -4.29 11.69
CA ALA A 94 9.46 -5.09 12.22
C ALA A 94 9.06 -5.76 13.54
N VAL A 95 9.80 -6.80 13.94
CA VAL A 95 9.74 -7.34 15.31
C VAL A 95 10.20 -6.24 16.28
N GLY A 96 9.45 -6.01 17.35
CA GLY A 96 9.77 -4.96 18.31
C GLY A 96 8.55 -4.32 18.95
N SER A 97 8.77 -3.28 19.76
CA SER A 97 7.68 -2.51 20.37
C SER A 97 6.80 -1.86 19.29
N LYS A 98 5.48 -1.99 19.42
CA LYS A 98 4.51 -1.31 18.54
C LYS A 98 4.53 0.21 18.71
N ALA A 99 5.10 0.74 19.79
CA ALA A 99 5.32 2.18 19.95
C ALA A 99 6.26 2.77 18.87
N ALA A 100 7.03 1.94 18.16
CA ALA A 100 7.82 2.36 17.00
C ALA A 100 7.01 2.45 15.69
N TYR A 101 5.71 2.13 15.73
CA TYR A 101 4.83 2.33 14.58
C TYR A 101 4.50 3.81 14.42
N ASN A 102 3.78 4.16 13.34
CA ASN A 102 3.30 5.53 13.21
C ASN A 102 2.18 5.77 14.22
N ASP A 103 2.02 7.02 14.63
CA ASP A 103 1.02 7.50 15.59
C ASP A 103 -0.30 7.95 14.93
N ILE A 104 -0.49 7.62 13.65
CA ILE A 104 -1.72 7.98 12.91
C ILE A 104 -2.93 7.20 13.44
N THR A 105 -2.71 5.99 13.96
CA THR A 105 -3.74 5.15 14.55
C THR A 105 -3.20 4.49 15.81
N ASP A 106 -4.08 4.22 16.77
CA ASP A 106 -3.72 3.42 17.94
C ASP A 106 -3.37 1.99 17.53
N HIS A 107 -2.18 1.55 17.95
CA HIS A 107 -1.63 0.22 17.69
C HIS A 107 -1.44 -0.57 18.99
N GLY A 108 -1.75 0.03 20.15
CA GLY A 108 -1.38 -0.45 21.46
C GLY A 108 0.13 -0.35 21.74
N ASP A 109 0.48 -0.58 23.01
CA ASP A 109 1.88 -0.51 23.50
C ASP A 109 2.58 -1.88 23.50
N ASP A 110 1.91 -2.91 22.97
CA ASP A 110 2.39 -4.28 22.99
C ASP A 110 3.66 -4.50 22.15
N TYR A 111 4.22 -5.68 22.29
CA TYR A 111 5.32 -6.16 21.46
C TYR A 111 4.81 -6.87 20.21
N ASN A 112 5.31 -6.49 19.04
CA ASN A 112 5.12 -7.25 17.80
C ASN A 112 6.13 -8.40 17.73
N GLY A 113 5.67 -9.63 17.95
CA GLY A 113 6.51 -10.83 17.94
C GLY A 113 6.97 -11.29 16.55
N ARG A 114 6.39 -10.74 15.47
CA ARG A 114 6.69 -11.21 14.10
C ARG A 114 6.73 -10.07 13.10
N ALA A 115 7.77 -10.02 12.27
CA ALA A 115 7.84 -9.02 11.21
C ALA A 115 6.93 -9.36 10.03
N PHE A 116 6.28 -8.35 9.44
CA PHE A 116 5.36 -8.54 8.32
C PHE A 116 5.19 -7.32 7.41
N THR A 117 4.64 -7.56 6.22
CA THR A 117 4.19 -6.51 5.30
C THR A 117 2.79 -6.91 4.82
N ARG A 118 1.73 -6.18 5.24
CA ARG A 118 0.35 -6.54 4.88
C ARG A 118 0.17 -6.57 3.36
N ASN A 119 -0.70 -7.46 2.86
CA ASN A 119 -1.06 -7.61 1.44
C ASN A 119 0.10 -7.94 0.47
N VAL A 120 1.34 -8.05 0.93
CA VAL A 120 2.51 -8.41 0.13
C VAL A 120 2.93 -9.84 0.49
N ARG A 121 2.62 -10.80 -0.41
CA ARG A 121 2.85 -12.24 -0.18
C ARG A 121 4.29 -12.57 0.18
N TRP A 122 5.22 -12.17 -0.69
CA TRP A 122 6.66 -12.31 -0.48
C TRP A 122 7.26 -10.93 -0.29
N SER A 123 7.36 -10.50 0.96
CA SER A 123 7.95 -9.21 1.29
C SER A 123 9.45 -9.21 0.96
N THR A 124 9.90 -8.25 0.16
CA THR A 124 11.32 -8.03 -0.12
C THR A 124 12.11 -7.80 1.17
N ARG A 125 11.53 -7.12 2.16
CA ARG A 125 12.23 -6.82 3.42
C ARG A 125 12.50 -8.08 4.24
N LEU A 126 11.59 -9.05 4.23
CA LEU A 126 11.77 -10.33 4.92
C LEU A 126 12.68 -11.28 4.15
N ASN A 127 12.58 -11.24 2.82
CA ASN A 127 13.30 -12.15 1.93
C ASN A 127 14.60 -11.55 1.38
N PHE A 128 15.07 -10.43 1.95
CA PHE A 128 16.24 -9.73 1.42
C PHE A 128 17.50 -10.62 1.43
N PRO A 129 17.81 -11.40 2.49
CA PRO A 129 18.94 -12.32 2.46
C PRO A 129 18.84 -13.35 1.34
N GLU A 130 17.69 -14.01 1.20
CA GLU A 130 17.45 -15.00 0.14
C GLU A 130 17.62 -14.40 -1.26
N LEU A 131 17.11 -13.18 -1.47
CA LEU A 131 17.24 -12.46 -2.73
C LEU A 131 18.70 -12.11 -3.06
N VAL A 132 19.50 -11.73 -2.06
CA VAL A 132 20.93 -11.40 -2.24
C VAL A 132 21.73 -12.64 -2.63
N GLU A 133 21.41 -13.79 -2.04
CA GLU A 133 22.07 -15.08 -2.30
C GLU A 133 21.49 -15.81 -3.53
N GLY A 134 20.57 -15.18 -4.28
CA GLY A 134 19.93 -15.77 -5.45
C GLY A 134 19.05 -16.99 -5.16
N GLN A 135 18.63 -17.16 -3.90
CA GLN A 135 17.76 -18.23 -3.45
C GLN A 135 16.30 -17.93 -3.78
N THR A 136 15.47 -18.97 -3.76
CA THR A 136 14.04 -18.87 -4.06
C THR A 136 13.13 -19.43 -2.96
N ASP A 137 13.71 -19.90 -1.85
CA ASP A 137 12.96 -20.39 -0.70
C ASP A 137 12.49 -19.22 0.16
N TYR A 138 11.54 -18.47 -0.38
CA TYR A 138 11.04 -17.26 0.26
C TYR A 138 10.08 -17.57 1.41
N ILE A 139 10.20 -16.81 2.48
CA ILE A 139 9.20 -16.67 3.54
C ILE A 139 7.89 -16.18 2.92
N ASP A 140 6.94 -17.11 2.78
CA ASP A 140 5.55 -16.85 2.43
C ASP A 140 4.75 -16.58 3.72
N LEU A 141 4.39 -15.32 3.95
CA LEU A 141 3.58 -14.93 5.11
C LEU A 141 2.10 -15.32 4.96
N PHE A 142 1.62 -15.47 3.73
CA PHE A 142 0.21 -15.58 3.40
C PHE A 142 -0.01 -16.84 2.56
N LYS A 143 0.38 -17.97 3.15
CA LYS A 143 0.25 -19.30 2.55
C LYS A 143 -1.22 -19.63 2.29
N VAL A 144 -1.41 -20.42 1.25
CA VAL A 144 -2.72 -20.94 0.85
C VAL A 144 -3.25 -21.86 1.94
N ASP A 145 -4.53 -21.73 2.28
CA ASP A 145 -5.24 -22.55 3.27
C ASP A 145 -4.69 -22.52 4.72
N GLU A 146 -3.75 -21.63 5.02
CA GLU A 146 -3.25 -21.40 6.38
C GLU A 146 -3.79 -20.07 6.92
N LYS A 147 -4.06 -19.99 8.24
CA LYS A 147 -4.42 -18.72 8.88
C LYS A 147 -3.27 -17.72 8.76
N SER A 148 -3.57 -16.47 8.46
CA SER A 148 -2.52 -15.46 8.36
C SER A 148 -1.97 -15.19 9.76
N PRO A 149 -0.63 -15.20 9.91
CA PRO A 149 0.01 -14.96 11.20
C PRO A 149 -0.10 -13.50 11.66
N VAL A 150 -0.82 -12.66 10.90
CA VAL A 150 -1.00 -11.23 11.13
C VAL A 150 -2.47 -10.82 11.24
N ASP A 151 -3.38 -11.78 11.31
CA ASP A 151 -4.81 -11.53 11.51
C ASP A 151 -5.19 -11.20 12.95
N GLU A 152 -4.27 -11.43 13.89
CA GLU A 152 -4.43 -11.14 15.33
C GLU A 152 -3.86 -9.77 15.75
N PHE A 153 -3.41 -8.96 14.79
CA PHE A 153 -2.82 -7.62 15.02
C PHE A 153 -3.47 -6.52 14.18
#